data_AF-A0A0R1XH23-F1
#
_entry.id   AF-A0A0R1XH23-F1
#
_cell.length_a   1.000
_cell.length_b   1.000
_cell.length_c   1.000
_cell.angle_alpha   90.00
_cell.angle_beta   90.00
_cell.angle_gamma   90.00
#
_symmetry.space_group_name_H-M   'P 1'
#
loop_
_entity.id
_entity.type
_entity.pdbx_description
1 polymer ?
#
loop_
_entity_poly.entity_id
_entity_poly.type
_entity_poly.pdbx_seq_one_letter_code
_entity_poly.pdbx_strand_id
1 'polypeptide(L)'
;MEKRGGHVYFAKKDTDAVNYITNLAKEKHVQRVVKSKSMVTTEIDLDKQLLKLPGMKLMETDLAEFILQSDNWDEPTHIVFPTLHKNRDQIRGVFEKLGYTGDNDPTRMARFAREYLRGYFLQADMGITGCNFAIADSGLINLVTNEGNADLTMAIPKTQVVVMGMERLVPSLKEAEVLDNMLSRSAVGQKLTSYCSFSGEQVAGESDGPEDLHVVILDNGRSNALGTPFESVLQCIRCGACLNVCPIYRHIGGHGYGSIYPGPIGAVLSPVLDGYEKFGDLPFASSLCGACTETCPVKIPLHRLLIKHREVMMDKLKTDKAFNKAIMKGIGMGTAHSDLFQMALQFDHSATLPFVSKKPTTVDNLYNHQGHITHAPSMAKGWTDVRDAPRPPKHTENFRRWFKDHEAQKGASNDDQ
;
A
#
# COMPACT_ATOMS: atom_id res chain seq x y z
N MET A 1 15.13 -22.72 13.36
CA MET A 1 16.14 -21.72 13.73
C MET A 1 16.80 -22.04 15.06
N GLU A 2 16.06 -22.17 16.16
CA GLU A 2 16.64 -22.47 17.49
C GLU A 2 17.54 -23.71 17.52
N LYS A 3 17.18 -24.78 16.79
CA LYS A 3 18.04 -25.97 16.63
C LYS A 3 19.40 -25.70 15.95
N ARG A 4 19.56 -24.53 15.31
CA ARG A 4 20.76 -24.08 14.60
C ARG A 4 21.51 -22.96 15.35
N GLY A 5 21.09 -22.62 16.57
CA GLY A 5 21.69 -21.56 17.40
C GLY A 5 20.81 -20.32 17.57
N GLY A 6 19.97 -20.02 16.57
CA GLY A 6 19.34 -18.69 16.50
C GLY A 6 18.15 -18.51 17.43
N HIS A 7 17.84 -17.26 17.75
CA HIS A 7 16.77 -16.88 18.66
C HIS A 7 15.50 -16.51 17.91
N VAL A 8 14.34 -17.00 18.35
CA VAL A 8 13.03 -16.61 17.81
C VAL A 8 12.22 -15.93 18.90
N TYR A 9 11.72 -14.73 18.62
CA TYR A 9 10.85 -13.97 19.52
C TYR A 9 9.52 -13.66 18.83
N PHE A 10 8.41 -14.13 19.42
CA PHE A 10 7.07 -13.82 18.95
C PHE A 10 6.53 -12.58 19.67
N ALA A 11 6.46 -11.47 18.96
CA ALA A 11 5.92 -10.21 19.42
C ALA A 11 4.42 -10.12 19.09
N LYS A 12 3.58 -9.98 20.11
CA LYS A 12 2.13 -9.80 19.90
C LYS A 12 1.84 -8.38 19.45
N LYS A 13 2.55 -7.40 20.01
CA LYS A 13 2.42 -5.97 19.70
C LYS A 13 3.73 -5.37 19.24
N ASP A 14 3.62 -4.21 18.58
CA ASP A 14 4.72 -3.31 18.25
C ASP A 14 5.71 -3.08 19.42
N THR A 15 5.18 -2.76 20.59
CA THR A 15 5.93 -2.47 21.83
C THR A 15 6.74 -3.66 22.31
N ASP A 16 6.24 -4.90 22.15
CA ASP A 16 6.96 -6.12 22.51
C ASP A 16 8.22 -6.27 21.64
N ALA A 17 8.07 -6.10 20.31
CA ALA A 17 9.18 -6.16 19.36
C ALA A 17 10.22 -5.07 19.62
N VAL A 18 9.78 -3.82 19.80
CA VAL A 18 10.67 -2.69 20.09
C VAL A 18 11.43 -2.92 21.39
N ASN A 19 10.76 -3.35 22.45
CA ASN A 19 11.40 -3.59 23.75
C ASN A 19 12.44 -4.71 23.64
N TYR A 20 12.14 -5.78 22.92
CA TYR A 20 13.10 -6.86 22.68
C TYR A 20 14.36 -6.35 21.99
N ILE A 21 14.21 -5.67 20.86
CA ILE A 21 15.35 -5.21 20.03
C ILE A 21 16.16 -4.13 20.77
N THR A 22 15.50 -3.19 21.44
CA THR A 22 16.19 -2.12 22.19
C THR A 22 16.93 -2.66 23.43
N ASN A 23 16.38 -3.67 24.11
CA ASN A 23 17.07 -4.31 25.23
C ASN A 23 18.26 -5.15 24.74
N LEU A 24 18.11 -5.87 23.62
CA LEU A 24 19.21 -6.59 22.99
C LEU A 24 20.37 -5.64 22.62
N ALA A 25 20.04 -4.48 22.02
CA ALA A 25 21.03 -3.47 21.69
C ALA A 25 21.77 -2.93 22.93
N LYS A 26 21.07 -2.74 24.07
CA LYS A 26 21.67 -2.32 25.34
C LYS A 26 22.57 -3.39 25.94
N GLU A 27 22.09 -4.63 25.98
CA GLU A 27 22.82 -5.79 26.53
C GLU A 27 24.14 -6.02 25.80
N LYS A 28 24.11 -5.89 24.47
CA LYS A 28 25.28 -6.04 23.60
C LYS A 28 26.11 -4.77 23.46
N HIS A 29 25.74 -3.69 24.15
CA HIS A 29 26.41 -2.38 24.08
C HIS A 29 26.56 -1.84 22.65
N VAL A 30 25.57 -2.11 21.77
CA VAL A 30 25.56 -1.66 20.37
C VAL A 30 25.62 -0.14 20.30
N GLN A 31 26.50 0.40 19.45
CA GLN A 31 26.62 1.83 19.17
C GLN A 31 26.32 2.15 17.71
N ARG A 32 26.48 1.19 16.80
CA ARG A 32 26.30 1.38 15.37
C ARG A 32 25.43 0.27 14.78
N VAL A 33 24.28 0.69 14.26
CA VAL A 33 23.33 -0.16 13.54
C VAL A 33 23.38 0.19 12.06
N VAL A 34 23.48 -0.84 11.22
CA VAL A 34 23.11 -0.73 9.81
C VAL A 34 21.78 -1.45 9.60
N LYS A 35 20.88 -0.81 8.89
CA LYS A 35 19.56 -1.35 8.58
C LYS A 35 19.41 -1.50 7.08
N SER A 36 18.71 -2.54 6.64
CA SER A 36 18.17 -2.62 5.29
C SER A 36 16.66 -2.43 5.36
N LYS A 37 16.11 -1.74 4.36
CA LYS A 37 14.69 -1.43 4.20
C LYS A 37 13.76 -2.52 4.75
N SER A 38 12.90 -2.11 5.68
CA SER A 38 11.84 -2.98 6.20
C SER A 38 10.61 -2.19 6.60
N MET A 39 9.50 -2.45 5.92
CA MET A 39 8.19 -1.85 6.23
C MET A 39 7.77 -2.13 7.68
N VAL A 40 8.13 -3.30 8.22
CA VAL A 40 7.76 -3.71 9.58
C VAL A 40 8.55 -2.92 10.62
N THR A 41 9.81 -2.56 10.34
CA THR A 41 10.58 -1.68 11.24
C THR A 41 10.00 -0.27 11.28
N THR A 42 9.48 0.23 10.16
CA THR A 42 8.74 1.50 10.08
C THR A 42 7.40 1.39 10.83
N GLU A 43 6.68 0.28 10.70
CA GLU A 43 5.41 0.01 11.40
C GLU A 43 5.52 0.17 12.92
N ILE A 44 6.64 -0.23 13.50
CA ILE A 44 6.86 -0.18 14.95
C ILE A 44 7.71 1.02 15.38
N ASP A 45 7.96 1.99 14.49
CA ASP A 45 8.80 3.17 14.74
C ASP A 45 10.21 2.81 15.29
N LEU A 46 10.79 1.69 14.85
CA LEU A 46 12.01 1.12 15.45
C LEU A 46 13.19 2.10 15.45
N ASP A 47 13.40 2.81 14.33
CA ASP A 47 14.51 3.74 14.16
C ASP A 47 14.49 4.84 15.23
N LYS A 48 13.31 5.43 15.48
CA LYS A 48 13.13 6.47 16.51
C LYS A 48 13.44 5.93 17.91
N GLN A 49 13.15 4.66 18.17
CA GLN A 49 13.37 4.06 19.49
C GLN A 49 14.84 3.70 19.70
N LEU A 50 15.52 3.21 18.66
CA LEU A 50 16.96 2.96 18.71
C LEU A 50 17.75 4.27 18.87
N LEU A 51 17.39 5.33 18.15
CA LEU A 51 18.06 6.63 18.24
C LEU A 51 17.89 7.35 19.59
N LYS A 52 16.96 6.90 20.45
CA LYS A 52 16.88 7.37 21.85
C LYS A 52 17.98 6.80 22.74
N LEU A 53 18.65 5.73 22.32
CA LEU A 53 19.74 5.13 23.08
C LEU A 53 20.98 6.04 23.01
N PRO A 54 21.61 6.40 24.15
CA PRO A 54 22.76 7.29 24.15
C PRO A 54 23.89 6.77 23.28
N GLY A 55 24.37 7.61 22.35
CA GLY A 55 25.49 7.29 21.45
C GLY A 55 25.13 6.45 20.22
N MET A 56 23.88 5.98 20.11
CA MET A 56 23.43 5.14 19.00
C MET A 56 23.47 5.88 17.66
N LYS A 57 24.05 5.23 16.66
CA LYS A 57 24.03 5.66 15.26
C LYS A 57 23.31 4.60 14.44
N LEU A 58 22.34 5.03 13.64
CA LEU A 58 21.57 4.16 12.76
C LEU A 58 21.68 4.66 11.32
N MET A 59 22.08 3.78 10.41
CA MET A 59 22.25 4.09 8.99
C MET A 59 21.37 3.17 8.15
N GLU A 60 20.52 3.73 7.31
CA GLU A 60 19.82 2.97 6.27
C GLU A 60 20.77 2.66 5.12
N THR A 61 20.65 1.45 4.59
CA THR A 61 21.59 0.92 3.58
C THR A 61 20.94 0.65 2.24
N ASP A 62 19.61 0.58 2.17
CA ASP A 62 18.88 0.61 0.90
C ASP A 62 19.02 2.00 0.30
N LEU A 63 19.40 2.11 -0.98
CA LEU A 63 19.72 3.41 -1.58
C LEU A 63 18.55 4.39 -1.49
N ALA A 64 17.33 3.91 -1.68
CA ALA A 64 16.15 4.77 -1.64
C ALA A 64 15.88 5.24 -0.20
N GLU A 65 15.87 4.33 0.77
CA GLU A 65 15.68 4.70 2.19
C GLU A 65 16.84 5.56 2.73
N PHE A 66 18.08 5.33 2.28
CA PHE A 66 19.24 6.15 2.61
C PHE A 66 19.09 7.59 2.10
N ILE A 67 18.59 7.78 0.88
CA ILE A 67 18.28 9.11 0.33
C ILE A 67 17.23 9.80 1.19
N LEU A 68 16.16 9.08 1.59
CA LEU A 68 15.10 9.62 2.44
C LEU A 68 15.62 10.00 3.84
N GLN A 69 16.41 9.12 4.46
CA GLN A 69 17.06 9.38 5.75
C GLN A 69 17.95 10.62 5.68
N SER A 70 18.73 10.76 4.60
CA SER A 70 19.65 11.88 4.37
C SER A 70 18.92 13.18 4.04
N ASP A 71 17.67 13.12 3.59
CA ASP A 71 16.82 14.28 3.31
C ASP A 71 15.82 14.55 4.43
N ASN A 72 16.33 14.58 5.66
CA ASN A 72 15.55 14.84 6.88
C ASN A 72 14.46 13.80 7.17
N TRP A 73 14.74 12.52 6.95
CA TRP A 73 13.79 11.42 7.22
C TRP A 73 12.48 11.58 6.45
N ASP A 74 12.57 11.91 5.16
CA ASP A 74 11.40 12.02 4.29
C ASP A 74 10.65 10.68 4.17
N GLU A 75 9.34 10.73 3.91
CA GLU A 75 8.50 9.53 3.95
C GLU A 75 8.52 8.76 2.62
N PRO A 76 8.52 7.42 2.66
CA PRO A 76 8.47 6.61 1.45
C PRO A 76 7.09 6.68 0.78
N THR A 77 7.08 6.64 -0.55
CA THR A 77 5.84 6.70 -1.35
C THR A 77 5.43 5.38 -1.98
N HIS A 78 6.36 4.44 -2.15
CA HIS A 78 6.09 3.17 -2.83
C HIS A 78 6.81 2.01 -2.14
N ILE A 79 6.14 0.86 -2.05
CA ILE A 79 6.65 -0.34 -1.36
C ILE A 79 7.94 -0.88 -2.00
N VAL A 80 8.05 -0.86 -3.34
CA VAL A 80 9.27 -1.24 -4.08
C VAL A 80 10.25 -0.08 -4.27
N PHE A 81 9.78 1.12 -4.61
CA PHE A 81 10.61 2.29 -4.94
C PHE A 81 10.34 3.49 -4.00
N PRO A 82 10.83 3.47 -2.75
CA PRO A 82 10.48 4.46 -1.72
C PRO A 82 10.54 5.93 -2.19
N THR A 83 11.59 6.28 -2.92
CA THR A 83 11.92 7.64 -3.39
C THR A 83 11.27 8.04 -4.72
N LEU A 84 10.22 7.34 -5.18
CA LEU A 84 9.60 7.59 -6.50
C LEU A 84 9.14 9.05 -6.73
N HIS A 85 8.88 9.79 -5.65
CA HIS A 85 8.48 11.20 -5.70
C HIS A 85 9.66 12.19 -5.84
N LYS A 86 10.91 11.72 -5.80
CA LYS A 86 12.11 12.55 -5.98
C LYS A 86 12.68 12.38 -7.38
N ASN A 87 12.99 13.50 -8.03
CA ASN A 87 13.71 13.50 -9.29
C ASN A 87 15.23 13.46 -9.07
N ARG A 88 15.97 13.27 -10.16
CA ARG A 88 17.42 13.08 -10.12
C ARG A 88 18.19 14.30 -9.60
N ASP A 89 17.74 15.52 -9.91
CA ASP A 89 18.37 16.75 -9.43
C ASP A 89 18.21 16.92 -7.91
N GLN A 90 17.03 16.57 -7.37
CA GLN A 90 16.79 16.56 -5.93
C GLN A 90 17.71 15.54 -5.22
N ILE A 91 17.82 14.32 -5.77
CA ILE A 91 18.72 13.29 -5.22
C ILE A 91 20.17 13.77 -5.22
N ARG A 92 20.64 14.39 -6.31
CA ARG A 92 21.98 14.98 -6.37
C ARG A 92 22.16 16.03 -5.26
N GLY A 93 21.19 16.91 -5.06
CA GLY A 93 21.23 17.91 -3.99
C GLY A 93 21.32 17.30 -2.58
N VAL A 94 20.74 16.12 -2.35
CA VAL A 94 20.92 15.35 -1.11
C VAL A 94 22.37 14.88 -0.98
N PHE A 95 22.95 14.30 -2.04
CA PHE A 95 24.33 13.81 -2.02
C PHE A 95 25.37 14.94 -1.93
N GLU A 96 25.10 16.12 -2.48
CA GLU A 96 25.97 17.29 -2.32
C GLU A 96 26.13 17.68 -0.85
N LYS A 97 25.06 17.59 -0.03
CA LYS A 97 25.13 17.80 1.43
C LYS A 97 26.01 16.76 2.13
N LEU A 98 26.20 15.59 1.52
CA LEU A 98 27.05 14.50 2.03
C LEU A 98 28.48 14.55 1.47
N GLY A 99 28.80 15.54 0.63
CA GLY A 99 30.13 15.74 0.06
C GLY A 99 30.31 15.25 -1.38
N TYR A 100 29.24 14.90 -2.09
CA TYR A 100 29.32 14.59 -3.52
C TYR A 100 29.58 15.85 -4.35
N THR A 101 30.62 15.84 -5.18
CA THR A 101 31.00 16.96 -6.06
C THR A 101 30.90 16.64 -7.55
N GLY A 102 30.36 15.46 -7.88
CA GLY A 102 30.20 15.02 -9.26
C GLY A 102 29.00 15.65 -9.96
N ASP A 103 28.78 15.25 -11.21
CA ASP A 103 27.68 15.72 -12.03
C ASP A 103 26.39 14.89 -11.82
N ASN A 104 25.34 15.22 -12.58
CA ASN A 104 24.04 14.55 -12.46
C ASN A 104 23.98 13.21 -13.22
N ASP A 105 24.99 12.36 -13.05
CA ASP A 105 25.07 11.02 -13.64
C ASP A 105 24.69 9.95 -12.60
N PRO A 106 23.64 9.13 -12.86
CA PRO A 106 23.19 8.08 -11.93
C PRO A 106 24.29 7.10 -11.53
N THR A 107 25.19 6.74 -12.45
CA THR A 107 26.23 5.74 -12.18
C THR A 107 27.25 6.28 -11.20
N ARG A 108 27.70 7.54 -11.37
CA ARG A 108 28.62 8.19 -10.45
C ARG A 108 27.99 8.47 -9.09
N MET A 109 26.73 8.89 -9.05
CA MET A 109 26.00 9.06 -7.78
C MET A 109 25.86 7.73 -7.02
N ALA A 110 25.52 6.63 -7.70
CA ALA A 110 25.46 5.31 -7.08
C ALA A 110 26.83 4.83 -6.57
N ARG A 111 27.92 5.13 -7.28
CA ARG A 111 29.29 4.84 -6.82
C ARG A 111 29.64 5.62 -5.54
N PHE A 112 29.28 6.90 -5.49
CA PHE A 112 29.45 7.71 -4.28
C PHE A 112 28.70 7.10 -3.09
N ALA A 113 27.41 6.77 -3.25
CA ALA A 113 26.63 6.12 -2.19
C ALA A 113 27.25 4.80 -1.74
N ARG A 114 27.74 3.97 -2.68
CA ARG A 114 28.44 2.72 -2.39
C ARG A 114 29.71 2.93 -1.56
N GLU A 115 30.53 3.92 -1.90
CA GLU A 115 31.75 4.25 -1.15
C GLU A 115 31.41 4.80 0.24
N TYR A 116 30.42 5.69 0.31
CA TYR A 116 29.94 6.28 1.55
C TYR A 116 29.44 5.21 2.54
N LEU A 117 28.56 4.31 2.09
CA LEU A 117 27.96 3.27 2.92
C LEU A 117 28.96 2.16 3.32
N ARG A 118 30.01 1.92 2.52
CA ARG A 118 31.01 0.86 2.77
C ARG A 118 31.60 0.95 4.18
N GLY A 119 31.93 2.16 4.63
CA GLY A 119 32.50 2.38 5.96
C GLY A 119 31.55 2.02 7.09
N TYR A 120 30.24 2.23 6.91
CA TYR A 120 29.23 1.92 7.91
C TYR A 120 29.04 0.42 8.09
N PHE A 121 28.98 -0.35 7.00
CA PHE A 121 28.85 -1.81 7.09
C PHE A 121 30.00 -2.46 7.89
N LEU A 122 31.24 -2.05 7.64
CA LEU A 122 32.44 -2.61 8.28
C LEU A 122 32.60 -2.22 9.76
N GLN A 123 31.86 -1.20 10.21
CA GLN A 123 31.94 -0.67 11.57
C GLN A 123 30.70 -0.98 12.40
N ALA A 124 29.70 -1.64 11.82
CA ALA A 124 28.44 -1.91 12.48
C ALA A 124 28.55 -3.04 13.49
N ASP A 125 27.94 -2.85 14.65
CA ASP A 125 27.87 -3.87 15.69
C ASP A 125 26.65 -4.78 15.46
N MET A 126 25.60 -4.23 14.88
CA MET A 126 24.32 -4.92 14.64
C MET A 126 23.75 -4.60 13.25
N GLY A 127 23.30 -5.63 12.57
CA GLY A 127 22.53 -5.57 11.34
C GLY A 127 21.05 -5.75 11.61
N ILE A 128 20.19 -4.95 10.97
CA ILE A 128 18.73 -5.11 11.05
C ILE A 128 18.16 -5.22 9.65
N THR A 129 17.38 -6.27 9.38
CA THR A 129 16.69 -6.44 8.11
C THR A 129 15.23 -6.82 8.30
N GLY A 130 14.45 -6.71 7.23
CA GLY A 130 13.21 -7.48 7.10
C GLY A 130 13.47 -8.85 6.50
N CYS A 131 12.43 -9.49 5.97
CA CYS A 131 12.57 -10.59 5.04
C CYS A 131 11.45 -10.58 4.01
N ASN A 132 11.71 -11.19 2.86
CA ASN A 132 10.65 -11.53 1.92
C ASN A 132 9.88 -12.74 2.44
N PHE A 133 10.62 -13.80 2.80
CA PHE A 133 10.09 -15.04 3.37
C PHE A 133 11.06 -15.64 4.40
N ALA A 134 10.54 -16.24 5.45
CA ALA A 134 11.26 -17.18 6.30
C ALA A 134 10.83 -18.61 5.94
N ILE A 135 11.81 -19.51 5.85
CA ILE A 135 11.62 -20.89 5.40
C ILE A 135 11.46 -21.79 6.61
N ALA A 136 10.26 -22.36 6.80
CA ALA A 136 9.89 -23.04 8.03
C ALA A 136 10.70 -24.33 8.28
N ASP A 137 10.94 -25.14 7.23
CA ASP A 137 11.61 -26.44 7.37
C ASP A 137 13.11 -26.35 7.68
N SER A 138 13.77 -25.34 7.14
CA SER A 138 15.23 -25.17 7.15
C SER A 138 15.69 -24.05 8.07
N GLY A 139 14.76 -23.16 8.46
CA GLY A 139 15.02 -22.00 9.29
C GLY A 139 15.86 -20.93 8.59
N LEU A 140 15.82 -20.87 7.25
CA LEU A 140 16.52 -19.86 6.46
C LEU A 140 15.67 -18.59 6.34
N ILE A 141 16.34 -17.45 6.16
CA ILE A 141 15.75 -16.16 5.87
C ILE A 141 16.05 -15.81 4.41
N ASN A 142 14.99 -15.57 3.64
CA ASN A 142 15.06 -15.14 2.25
C ASN A 142 14.94 -13.61 2.15
N LEU A 143 15.90 -13.01 1.45
CA LEU A 143 15.90 -11.61 1.07
C LEU A 143 16.18 -11.41 -0.42
N VAL A 144 15.39 -10.51 -1.01
CA VAL A 144 15.39 -10.18 -2.44
C VAL A 144 15.81 -8.72 -2.57
N THR A 145 16.98 -8.45 -3.17
CA THR A 145 17.50 -7.08 -3.36
C THR A 145 18.17 -6.89 -4.72
N ASN A 146 18.15 -5.66 -5.22
CA ASN A 146 18.85 -5.28 -6.46
C ASN A 146 20.27 -4.73 -6.23
N GLU A 147 20.65 -4.43 -4.98
CA GLU A 147 21.81 -3.58 -4.67
C GLU A 147 22.87 -4.27 -3.78
N GLY A 148 22.57 -5.47 -3.27
CA GLY A 148 23.47 -6.26 -2.41
C GLY A 148 23.69 -5.70 -1.00
N ASN A 149 23.10 -4.54 -0.68
CA ASN A 149 23.15 -3.90 0.64
C ASN A 149 22.59 -4.80 1.77
N ALA A 150 21.51 -5.53 1.49
CA ALA A 150 20.89 -6.43 2.45
C ALA A 150 21.82 -7.60 2.80
N ASP A 151 22.56 -8.13 1.81
CA ASP A 151 23.53 -9.20 2.03
C ASP A 151 24.66 -8.74 2.96
N LEU A 152 25.19 -7.53 2.72
CA LEU A 152 26.22 -6.95 3.59
C LEU A 152 25.68 -6.65 5.00
N THR A 153 24.41 -6.23 5.10
CA THR A 153 23.73 -5.99 6.38
C THR A 153 23.57 -7.27 7.18
N MET A 154 23.27 -8.39 6.51
CA MET A 154 23.09 -9.70 7.17
C MET A 154 24.39 -10.43 7.51
N ALA A 155 25.42 -10.28 6.66
CA ALA A 155 26.60 -11.15 6.72
C ALA A 155 27.77 -10.54 7.52
N ILE A 156 27.87 -9.20 7.60
CA ILE A 156 29.03 -8.54 8.21
C ILE A 156 28.87 -8.31 9.72
N PRO A 157 27.76 -7.73 10.21
CA PRO A 157 27.58 -7.52 11.64
C PRO A 157 27.46 -8.86 12.38
N LYS A 158 28.14 -8.98 13.53
CA LYS A 158 28.11 -10.21 14.35
C LYS A 158 26.71 -10.52 14.87
N THR A 159 25.93 -9.50 15.21
CA THR A 159 24.53 -9.65 15.64
C THR A 159 23.60 -9.22 14.52
N GLN A 160 22.68 -10.11 14.14
CA GLN A 160 21.68 -9.86 13.12
C GLN A 160 20.27 -9.94 13.72
N VAL A 161 19.43 -8.95 13.43
CA VAL A 161 18.02 -8.94 13.81
C VAL A 161 17.15 -8.91 12.54
N VAL A 162 16.33 -9.92 12.36
CA VAL A 162 15.33 -9.97 11.30
C VAL A 162 13.97 -9.64 11.89
N VAL A 163 13.29 -8.63 11.36
CA VAL A 163 11.96 -8.22 11.81
C VAL A 163 10.94 -8.50 10.71
N MET A 164 9.99 -9.39 10.98
CA MET A 164 9.04 -9.88 9.99
C MET A 164 7.62 -9.93 10.55
N GLY A 165 6.62 -9.75 9.69
CA GLY A 165 5.24 -10.07 10.05
C GLY A 165 5.01 -11.58 10.10
N MET A 166 4.07 -12.04 10.92
CA MET A 166 3.73 -13.46 11.04
C MET A 166 3.32 -14.13 9.72
N GLU A 167 2.92 -13.35 8.72
CA GLU A 167 2.51 -13.85 7.41
C GLU A 167 3.67 -14.15 6.45
N ARG A 168 4.91 -13.78 6.83
CA ARG A 168 6.11 -13.89 5.98
C ARG A 168 6.74 -15.29 6.03
N LEU A 169 5.95 -16.36 6.07
CA LEU A 169 6.43 -17.73 6.21
C LEU A 169 6.05 -18.57 4.98
N VAL A 170 6.99 -19.42 4.54
CA VAL A 170 6.75 -20.47 3.55
C VAL A 170 7.24 -21.82 4.07
N PRO A 171 6.66 -22.95 3.60
CA PRO A 171 7.04 -24.27 4.10
C PRO A 171 8.50 -24.64 3.80
N SER A 172 8.91 -24.48 2.54
CA SER A 172 10.24 -24.89 2.05
C SER A 172 10.83 -23.92 1.03
N LEU A 173 12.08 -24.17 0.64
CA LEU A 173 12.74 -23.45 -0.46
C LEU A 173 12.00 -23.55 -1.79
N LYS A 174 11.25 -24.64 -2.02
CA LYS A 174 10.47 -24.82 -3.25
C LYS A 174 9.38 -23.77 -3.36
N GLU A 175 8.65 -23.50 -2.28
CA GLU A 175 7.63 -22.45 -2.28
C GLU A 175 8.26 -21.06 -2.35
N ALA A 176 9.40 -20.84 -1.68
CA ALA A 176 10.14 -19.59 -1.78
C ALA A 176 10.55 -19.27 -3.22
N GLU A 177 11.14 -20.23 -3.93
CA GLU A 177 11.58 -20.07 -5.32
C GLU A 177 10.42 -19.65 -6.23
N VAL A 178 9.25 -20.28 -6.07
CA VAL A 178 8.04 -19.94 -6.82
C VAL A 178 7.59 -18.50 -6.50
N LEU A 179 7.58 -18.11 -5.22
CA LEU A 179 7.17 -16.77 -4.82
C LEU A 179 8.17 -15.69 -5.25
N ASP A 180 9.47 -15.93 -5.21
CA ASP A 180 10.52 -15.00 -5.66
C ASP A 180 10.43 -14.73 -7.16
N ASN A 181 10.16 -15.79 -7.93
CA ASN A 181 9.91 -15.71 -9.36
C ASN A 181 8.68 -14.83 -9.66
N MET A 182 7.58 -15.03 -8.93
CA MET A 182 6.39 -14.20 -9.08
C MET A 182 6.64 -12.76 -8.62
N LEU A 183 7.32 -12.56 -7.50
CA LEU A 183 7.64 -11.25 -6.94
C LEU A 183 8.38 -10.39 -7.96
N SER A 184 9.48 -10.90 -8.52
CA SER A 184 10.35 -10.17 -9.42
C SER A 184 9.63 -9.77 -10.72
N ARG A 185 8.86 -10.69 -11.30
CA ARG A 185 8.08 -10.44 -12.53
C ARG A 185 6.95 -9.44 -12.29
N SER A 186 6.21 -9.58 -11.20
CA SER A 186 5.09 -8.70 -10.90
C SER A 186 5.50 -7.32 -10.41
N ALA A 187 6.64 -7.20 -9.72
CA ALA A 187 7.12 -5.92 -9.20
C ALA A 187 7.76 -5.06 -10.29
N VAL A 188 8.71 -5.62 -11.03
CA VAL A 188 9.60 -4.85 -11.91
C VAL A 188 9.75 -5.44 -13.31
N GLY A 189 9.04 -6.54 -13.61
CA GLY A 189 9.12 -7.20 -14.92
C GLY A 189 10.40 -8.00 -15.15
N GLN A 190 11.24 -8.16 -14.12
CA GLN A 190 12.48 -8.94 -14.20
C GLN A 190 12.20 -10.43 -14.04
N LYS A 191 13.01 -11.28 -14.68
CA LYS A 191 12.92 -12.75 -14.52
C LYS A 191 13.21 -13.15 -13.07
N LEU A 192 14.25 -12.55 -12.50
CA LEU A 192 14.68 -12.62 -11.11
C LEU A 192 15.42 -11.31 -10.80
N THR A 193 15.46 -10.90 -9.54
CA THR A 193 16.28 -9.76 -9.08
C THR A 193 17.78 -10.07 -9.14
N SER A 194 18.63 -9.08 -8.89
CA SER A 194 20.09 -9.25 -8.83
C SER A 194 20.54 -10.23 -7.74
N TYR A 195 19.88 -10.22 -6.57
CA TYR A 195 20.23 -11.06 -5.43
C TYR A 195 18.97 -11.66 -4.77
N CYS A 196 18.89 -13.00 -4.78
CA CYS A 196 17.95 -13.77 -3.96
C CYS A 196 18.76 -14.59 -2.97
N SER A 197 18.92 -14.06 -1.76
CA SER A 197 19.82 -14.61 -0.76
C SER A 197 19.05 -15.38 0.31
N PHE A 198 19.56 -16.55 0.66
CA PHE A 198 19.03 -17.39 1.73
C PHE A 198 20.10 -17.52 2.80
N SER A 199 19.88 -16.91 3.95
CA SER A 199 20.85 -16.85 5.04
C SER A 199 20.30 -17.43 6.34
N GLY A 200 21.20 -17.80 7.23
CA GLY A 200 20.90 -18.20 8.59
C GLY A 200 22.02 -17.71 9.51
N GLU A 201 22.07 -18.25 10.72
CA GLU A 201 23.22 -18.07 11.59
C GLU A 201 24.45 -18.73 10.97
N GLN A 202 25.62 -18.12 11.22
CA GLN A 202 26.89 -18.63 10.77
C GLN A 202 27.11 -20.05 11.28
N VAL A 203 27.49 -20.97 10.39
CA VAL A 203 27.88 -22.32 10.79
C VAL A 203 29.41 -22.49 10.77
N ALA A 204 29.90 -23.48 11.52
CA ALA A 204 31.33 -23.75 11.63
C ALA A 204 31.96 -23.98 10.24
N GLY A 205 32.97 -23.16 9.91
CA GLY A 205 33.71 -23.23 8.64
C GLY A 205 33.29 -22.19 7.60
N GLU A 206 32.22 -21.42 7.83
CA GLU A 206 31.88 -20.27 6.99
C GLU A 206 32.79 -19.07 7.29
N SER A 207 33.10 -18.28 6.25
CA SER A 207 33.96 -17.10 6.36
C SER A 207 33.24 -15.85 6.87
N ASP A 208 31.92 -15.83 6.74
CA ASP A 208 31.04 -14.71 7.08
C ASP A 208 29.68 -15.24 7.58
N GLY A 209 28.82 -14.33 8.04
CA GLY A 209 27.54 -14.64 8.65
C GLY A 209 27.44 -14.12 10.09
N PRO A 210 26.22 -13.93 10.61
CA PRO A 210 26.03 -13.47 11.96
C PRO A 210 26.34 -14.59 12.96
N GLU A 211 27.14 -14.25 13.97
CA GLU A 211 27.43 -15.11 15.13
C GLU A 211 26.23 -15.22 16.08
N ASP A 212 25.30 -14.26 16.02
CA ASP A 212 24.10 -14.23 16.83
C ASP A 212 22.90 -13.73 16.01
N LEU A 213 22.00 -14.64 15.66
CA LEU A 213 20.83 -14.37 14.83
C LEU A 213 19.55 -14.33 15.66
N HIS A 214 18.85 -13.20 15.62
CA HIS A 214 17.54 -13.00 16.22
C HIS A 214 16.46 -12.80 15.16
N VAL A 215 15.34 -13.52 15.27
CA VAL A 215 14.17 -13.35 14.41
C VAL A 215 12.97 -12.94 15.25
N VAL A 216 12.50 -11.72 15.00
CA VAL A 216 11.33 -11.11 15.66
C VAL A 216 10.13 -11.26 14.74
N ILE A 217 9.20 -12.12 15.11
CA ILE A 217 7.96 -12.38 14.39
C ILE A 217 6.85 -11.54 15.01
N LEU A 218 6.29 -10.62 14.24
CA LEU A 218 5.31 -9.64 14.67
C LEU A 218 3.89 -10.01 14.19
N ASP A 219 2.97 -10.14 15.14
CA ASP A 219 1.53 -10.19 14.85
C ASP A 219 1.00 -8.76 14.60
N ASN A 220 0.97 -7.92 15.63
CA ASN A 220 0.48 -6.54 15.58
C ASN A 220 -0.89 -6.39 14.89
N GLY A 221 -1.82 -7.30 15.20
CA GLY A 221 -3.19 -7.29 14.67
C GLY A 221 -3.39 -8.07 13.37
N ARG A 222 -2.33 -8.63 12.75
CA ARG A 222 -2.45 -9.48 11.55
C ARG A 222 -3.33 -10.71 11.80
N SER A 223 -3.25 -11.30 12.99
CA SER A 223 -4.06 -12.45 13.38
C SER A 223 -5.56 -12.15 13.38
N ASN A 224 -5.98 -10.87 13.48
CA ASN A 224 -7.39 -10.47 13.35
C ASN A 224 -7.97 -10.74 11.95
N ALA A 225 -7.13 -10.95 10.93
CA ALA A 225 -7.60 -11.34 9.60
C ALA A 225 -7.95 -12.83 9.49
N LEU A 226 -7.35 -13.69 10.31
CA LEU A 226 -7.51 -15.15 10.21
C LEU A 226 -8.96 -15.57 10.46
N GLY A 227 -9.49 -16.46 9.62
CA GLY A 227 -10.88 -16.92 9.70
C GLY A 227 -11.92 -15.86 9.31
N THR A 228 -11.49 -14.71 8.80
CA THR A 228 -12.36 -13.64 8.33
C THR A 228 -12.30 -13.50 6.80
N PRO A 229 -13.20 -12.73 6.16
CA PRO A 229 -13.07 -12.43 4.74
C PRO A 229 -11.72 -11.80 4.35
N PHE A 230 -11.02 -11.18 5.31
CA PHE A 230 -9.76 -10.47 5.09
C PHE A 230 -8.53 -11.39 5.12
N GLU A 231 -8.65 -12.67 5.48
CA GLU A 231 -7.52 -13.61 5.63
C GLU A 231 -6.58 -13.61 4.43
N SER A 232 -7.14 -13.59 3.21
CA SER A 232 -6.36 -13.56 1.97
C SER A 232 -5.37 -12.39 1.87
N VAL A 233 -5.57 -11.27 2.59
CA VAL A 233 -4.62 -10.15 2.60
C VAL A 233 -3.23 -10.57 3.10
N LEU A 234 -3.17 -11.57 3.98
CA LEU A 234 -1.93 -12.09 4.56
C LEU A 234 -1.06 -12.82 3.52
N GLN A 235 -1.61 -13.21 2.36
CA GLN A 235 -0.87 -13.83 1.26
C GLN A 235 0.00 -12.82 0.48
N CYS A 236 -0.12 -11.53 0.77
CA CYS A 236 0.52 -10.49 -0.03
C CYS A 236 2.05 -10.64 -0.02
N ILE A 237 2.68 -10.78 -1.18
CA ILE A 237 4.15 -10.86 -1.33
C ILE A 237 4.83 -9.49 -1.47
N ARG A 238 4.10 -8.38 -1.23
CA ARG A 238 4.62 -6.99 -1.31
C ARG A 238 5.22 -6.58 -2.66
N CYS A 239 4.76 -7.18 -3.76
CA CYS A 239 5.25 -6.87 -5.11
C CYS A 239 4.88 -5.47 -5.64
N GLY A 240 3.90 -4.78 -5.05
CA GLY A 240 3.49 -3.45 -5.51
C GLY A 240 2.68 -3.42 -6.82
N ALA A 241 2.44 -4.55 -7.49
CA ALA A 241 1.67 -4.60 -8.74
C ALA A 241 0.29 -3.91 -8.64
N CYS A 242 -0.38 -4.06 -7.49
CA CYS A 242 -1.67 -3.40 -7.24
C CYS A 242 -1.59 -1.87 -7.15
N LEU A 243 -0.46 -1.29 -6.72
CA LEU A 243 -0.23 0.15 -6.69
C LEU A 243 -0.12 0.68 -8.13
N ASN A 244 0.68 0.00 -8.96
CA ASN A 244 0.99 0.41 -10.33
C ASN A 244 -0.25 0.48 -11.25
N VAL A 245 -1.24 -0.39 -11.04
CA VAL A 245 -2.49 -0.38 -11.82
C VAL A 245 -3.58 0.52 -11.21
N CYS A 246 -3.40 0.99 -9.98
CA CYS A 246 -4.44 1.73 -9.28
C CYS A 246 -4.51 3.19 -9.80
N PRO A 247 -5.65 3.63 -10.37
CA PRO A 247 -5.78 4.99 -10.84
C PRO A 247 -5.66 6.00 -9.69
N ILE A 248 -6.16 5.68 -8.50
CA ILE A 248 -6.10 6.59 -7.35
C ILE A 248 -4.65 6.80 -6.91
N TYR A 249 -3.90 5.72 -6.67
CA TYR A 249 -2.49 5.77 -6.30
C TYR A 249 -1.65 6.55 -7.31
N ARG A 250 -1.89 6.36 -8.61
CA ARG A 250 -1.16 7.06 -9.68
C ARG A 250 -1.37 8.58 -9.69
N HIS A 251 -2.48 9.09 -9.15
CA HIS A 251 -2.77 10.52 -9.12
C HIS A 251 -2.36 11.18 -7.80
N ILE A 252 -2.52 10.50 -6.66
CA ILE A 252 -2.26 11.09 -5.33
C ILE A 252 -0.93 10.65 -4.71
N GLY A 253 -0.25 9.66 -5.29
CA GLY A 253 0.95 9.06 -4.71
C GLY A 253 0.70 8.22 -3.46
N GLY A 254 1.78 7.80 -2.81
CA GLY A 254 1.72 7.00 -1.58
C GLY A 254 1.33 7.80 -0.35
N HIS A 255 1.86 9.02 -0.21
CA HIS A 255 1.63 9.89 0.97
C HIS A 255 0.14 10.17 1.20
N GLY A 256 -0.66 10.29 0.14
CA GLY A 256 -2.10 10.56 0.23
C GLY A 256 -2.91 9.47 0.96
N TYR A 257 -2.33 8.29 1.21
CA TYR A 257 -2.98 7.23 2.00
C TYR A 257 -2.76 7.38 3.51
N GLY A 258 -1.82 8.21 3.98
CA GLY A 258 -1.55 8.40 5.41
C GLY A 258 -1.20 7.12 6.18
N SER A 259 -0.80 6.06 5.47
CA SER A 259 -0.47 4.76 6.03
C SER A 259 0.86 4.28 5.47
N ILE A 260 1.64 3.59 6.30
CA ILE A 260 2.91 2.97 5.93
C ILE A 260 2.72 1.99 4.77
N TYR A 261 1.55 1.34 4.69
CA TYR A 261 1.18 0.54 3.53
C TYR A 261 0.29 1.40 2.60
N PRO A 262 0.80 1.88 1.44
CA PRO A 262 -0.01 2.65 0.51
C PRO A 262 -0.77 1.77 -0.49
N GLY A 263 -1.66 2.40 -1.25
CA GLY A 263 -2.35 1.78 -2.38
C GLY A 263 -3.43 0.76 -1.97
N PRO A 264 -3.94 -0.03 -2.93
CA PRO A 264 -5.04 -0.96 -2.67
C PRO A 264 -4.76 -2.02 -1.60
N ILE A 265 -3.52 -2.51 -1.51
CA ILE A 265 -3.14 -3.45 -0.45
C ILE A 265 -3.19 -2.79 0.93
N GLY A 266 -2.70 -1.55 1.04
CA GLY A 266 -2.75 -0.76 2.25
C GLY A 266 -4.17 -0.44 2.71
N ALA A 267 -5.03 -0.03 1.78
CA ALA A 267 -6.43 0.27 2.06
C ALA A 267 -7.24 -0.94 2.58
N VAL A 268 -6.75 -2.17 2.37
CA VAL A 268 -7.29 -3.39 2.99
C VAL A 268 -6.56 -3.73 4.29
N LEU A 269 -5.24 -3.68 4.30
CA LEU A 269 -4.46 -4.14 5.45
C LEU A 269 -4.52 -3.17 6.64
N SER A 270 -4.45 -1.87 6.42
CA SER A 270 -4.32 -0.89 7.51
C SER A 270 -5.53 -0.88 8.46
N PRO A 271 -6.80 -0.99 8.01
CA PRO A 271 -7.94 -1.17 8.91
C PRO A 271 -7.91 -2.47 9.72
N VAL A 272 -7.24 -3.52 9.23
CA VAL A 272 -7.07 -4.79 9.97
C VAL A 272 -6.06 -4.61 11.11
N LEU A 273 -4.96 -3.91 10.85
CA LEU A 273 -3.87 -3.71 11.83
C LEU A 273 -4.25 -2.68 12.91
N ASP A 274 -4.67 -1.49 12.49
CA ASP A 274 -4.83 -0.31 13.37
C ASP A 274 -6.29 0.12 13.53
N GLY A 275 -7.23 -0.60 12.91
CA GLY A 275 -8.66 -0.34 13.04
C GLY A 275 -9.22 0.78 12.16
N TYR A 276 -10.54 0.92 12.22
CA TYR A 276 -11.32 1.85 11.39
C TYR A 276 -11.30 3.30 11.89
N GLU A 277 -10.96 3.53 13.17
CA GLU A 277 -10.85 4.90 13.70
C GLU A 277 -9.75 5.69 12.97
N LYS A 278 -8.62 5.04 12.69
CA LYS A 278 -7.48 5.64 12.00
C LYS A 278 -7.58 5.52 10.48
N PHE A 279 -8.13 4.41 9.97
CA PHE A 279 -8.06 4.07 8.55
C PHE A 279 -9.42 3.76 7.89
N GLY A 280 -10.53 4.18 8.50
CA GLY A 280 -11.88 3.95 7.97
C GLY A 280 -12.16 4.58 6.61
N ASP A 281 -11.44 5.65 6.26
CA ASP A 281 -11.62 6.34 4.97
C ASP A 281 -10.92 5.61 3.81
N LEU A 282 -9.88 4.82 4.08
CA LEU A 282 -9.08 4.18 3.02
C LEU A 282 -9.88 3.21 2.15
N PRO A 283 -10.79 2.37 2.69
CA PRO A 283 -11.68 1.57 1.87
C PRO A 283 -12.52 2.38 0.86
N PHE A 284 -12.78 3.66 1.14
CA PHE A 284 -13.53 4.57 0.25
C PHE A 284 -12.65 5.28 -0.77
N ALA A 285 -11.33 5.35 -0.55
CA ALA A 285 -10.33 5.88 -1.50
C ALA A 285 -10.05 4.92 -2.67
N SER A 286 -11.12 4.41 -3.30
CA SER A 286 -11.05 3.45 -4.41
C SER A 286 -12.27 3.58 -5.31
N SER A 287 -12.02 3.58 -6.63
CA SER A 287 -13.06 3.49 -7.66
C SER A 287 -13.68 2.10 -7.81
N LEU A 288 -13.15 1.09 -7.10
CA LEU A 288 -13.57 -0.31 -7.18
C LEU A 288 -13.51 -0.92 -8.60
N CYS A 289 -12.63 -0.40 -9.47
CA CYS A 289 -12.52 -0.88 -10.86
C CYS A 289 -12.02 -2.32 -11.03
N GLY A 290 -11.55 -2.99 -9.96
CA GLY A 290 -11.12 -4.38 -9.98
C GLY A 290 -9.71 -4.66 -10.51
N ALA A 291 -9.04 -3.68 -11.13
CA ALA A 291 -7.72 -3.87 -11.74
C ALA A 291 -6.65 -4.40 -10.77
N CYS A 292 -6.69 -3.97 -9.50
CA CYS A 292 -5.77 -4.44 -8.46
C CYS A 292 -5.93 -5.94 -8.13
N THR A 293 -7.13 -6.49 -8.29
CA THR A 293 -7.40 -7.92 -8.11
C THR A 293 -7.00 -8.71 -9.33
N GLU A 294 -7.33 -8.21 -10.52
CA GLU A 294 -6.96 -8.84 -11.80
C GLU A 294 -5.44 -9.05 -11.89
N THR A 295 -4.65 -8.05 -11.48
CA THR A 295 -3.19 -8.07 -11.59
C THR A 295 -2.49 -8.82 -10.45
N CYS A 296 -3.19 -9.17 -9.36
CA CYS A 296 -2.54 -9.71 -8.17
C CYS A 296 -1.99 -11.12 -8.44
N PRO A 297 -0.67 -11.36 -8.38
CA PRO A 297 -0.11 -12.68 -8.73
C PRO A 297 -0.52 -13.78 -7.76
N VAL A 298 -0.80 -13.40 -6.51
CA VAL A 298 -1.25 -14.30 -5.43
C VAL A 298 -2.77 -14.24 -5.23
N LYS A 299 -3.51 -13.72 -6.22
CA LYS A 299 -4.98 -13.76 -6.32
C LYS A 299 -5.76 -13.20 -5.13
N ILE A 300 -5.23 -12.17 -4.48
CA ILE A 300 -5.94 -11.46 -3.42
C ILE A 300 -7.09 -10.64 -4.03
N PRO A 301 -8.34 -10.83 -3.61
CA PRO A 301 -9.50 -10.13 -4.17
C PRO A 301 -9.66 -8.72 -3.59
N LEU A 302 -8.60 -7.90 -3.64
CA LEU A 302 -8.50 -6.55 -3.07
C LEU A 302 -9.76 -5.69 -3.23
N HIS A 303 -10.31 -5.52 -4.44
CA HIS A 303 -11.52 -4.69 -4.62
C HIS A 303 -12.74 -5.22 -3.84
N ARG A 304 -12.88 -6.55 -3.71
CA ARG A 304 -13.95 -7.17 -2.92
C ARG A 304 -13.69 -7.00 -1.43
N LEU A 305 -12.43 -7.09 -0.99
CA LEU A 305 -12.05 -6.85 0.40
C LEU A 305 -12.32 -5.39 0.82
N LEU A 306 -12.10 -4.42 -0.07
CA LEU A 306 -12.49 -3.03 0.17
C LEU A 306 -14.00 -2.90 0.36
N ILE A 307 -14.82 -3.59 -0.45
CA ILE A 307 -16.28 -3.64 -0.25
C ILE A 307 -16.61 -4.27 1.11
N LYS A 308 -15.91 -5.33 1.52
CA LYS A 308 -16.11 -5.94 2.85
C LYS A 308 -15.80 -5.00 4.01
N HIS A 309 -14.78 -4.16 3.91
CA HIS A 309 -14.58 -3.09 4.89
C HIS A 309 -15.77 -2.13 4.93
N ARG A 310 -16.25 -1.68 3.75
CA ARG A 310 -17.43 -0.81 3.66
C ARG A 310 -18.66 -1.45 4.30
N GLU A 311 -18.93 -2.74 4.05
CA GLU A 311 -20.01 -3.50 4.70
C GLU A 311 -19.84 -3.54 6.22
N VAL A 312 -18.63 -3.86 6.73
CA VAL A 312 -18.36 -3.87 8.17
C VAL A 312 -18.64 -2.50 8.81
N MET A 313 -18.18 -1.42 8.18
CA MET A 313 -18.40 -0.06 8.68
C MET A 313 -19.89 0.33 8.68
N MET A 314 -20.62 0.00 7.61
CA MET A 314 -22.03 0.37 7.47
C MET A 314 -22.96 -0.48 8.32
N ASP A 315 -22.75 -1.80 8.34
CA ASP A 315 -23.70 -2.75 8.95
C ASP A 315 -23.38 -3.06 10.40
N LYS A 316 -22.09 -3.27 10.72
CA LYS A 316 -21.66 -3.63 12.08
C LYS A 316 -21.38 -2.40 12.93
N LEU A 317 -20.58 -1.47 12.40
CA LEU A 317 -20.17 -0.28 13.16
C LEU A 317 -21.16 0.88 13.04
N LYS A 318 -22.10 0.83 12.08
CA LYS A 318 -23.12 1.86 11.85
C LYS A 318 -22.53 3.27 11.79
N THR A 319 -21.40 3.44 11.09
CA THR A 319 -20.70 4.72 11.01
C THR A 319 -21.46 5.79 10.20
N ASP A 320 -22.51 5.41 9.48
CA ASP A 320 -23.37 6.34 8.74
C ASP A 320 -24.52 6.90 9.61
N LYS A 321 -25.00 8.08 9.23
CA LYS A 321 -26.15 8.72 9.87
C LYS A 321 -27.41 7.91 9.56
N ALA A 322 -28.20 7.57 10.58
CA ALA A 322 -29.44 6.78 10.42
C ALA A 322 -30.39 7.31 9.31
N PHE A 323 -30.39 8.62 9.09
CA PHE A 323 -31.15 9.28 8.03
C PHE A 323 -30.70 8.89 6.61
N ASN A 324 -29.39 8.77 6.37
CA ASN A 324 -28.84 8.36 5.07
C ASN A 324 -29.23 6.92 4.74
N LYS A 325 -29.17 6.02 5.74
CA LYS A 325 -29.65 4.63 5.60
C LYS A 325 -31.11 4.56 5.20
N ALA A 326 -31.97 5.40 5.78
CA ALA A 326 -33.38 5.47 5.41
C ALA A 326 -33.58 5.94 3.97
N ILE A 327 -32.85 6.98 3.53
CA ILE A 327 -32.88 7.46 2.15
C ILE A 327 -32.43 6.36 1.18
N MET A 328 -31.30 5.71 1.42
CA MET A 328 -30.79 4.65 0.55
C MET A 328 -31.74 3.46 0.46
N LYS A 329 -32.39 3.08 1.57
CA LYS A 329 -33.43 2.05 1.56
C LYS A 329 -34.66 2.49 0.74
N GLY A 330 -35.05 3.76 0.85
CA GLY A 330 -36.10 4.37 0.02
C GLY A 330 -35.78 4.32 -1.46
N ILE A 331 -34.57 4.74 -1.85
CA ILE A 331 -34.07 4.66 -3.22
C ILE A 331 -34.10 3.21 -3.71
N GLY A 332 -33.60 2.26 -2.92
CA GLY A 332 -33.59 0.84 -3.27
C GLY A 332 -34.98 0.25 -3.49
N MET A 333 -35.95 0.59 -2.64
CA MET A 333 -37.36 0.19 -2.84
C MET A 333 -37.94 0.84 -4.11
N GLY A 334 -37.67 2.13 -4.33
CA GLY A 334 -38.16 2.85 -5.51
C GLY A 334 -37.60 2.31 -6.82
N THR A 335 -36.31 1.98 -6.88
CA THR A 335 -35.67 1.44 -8.10
C THR A 335 -35.98 -0.04 -8.34
N ALA A 336 -36.38 -0.80 -7.31
CA ALA A 336 -36.82 -2.18 -7.44
C ALA A 336 -38.25 -2.32 -8.03
N HIS A 337 -39.07 -1.26 -7.95
CA HIS A 337 -40.42 -1.25 -8.51
C HIS A 337 -40.47 -0.49 -9.84
N SER A 338 -40.77 -1.20 -10.93
CA SER A 338 -40.83 -0.62 -12.29
C SER A 338 -41.69 0.65 -12.35
N ASP A 339 -42.89 0.64 -11.76
CA ASP A 339 -43.82 1.77 -11.85
C ASP A 339 -43.30 3.01 -11.11
N LEU A 340 -42.73 2.83 -9.91
CA LEU A 340 -42.14 3.92 -9.14
C LEU A 340 -40.91 4.50 -9.85
N PHE A 341 -40.08 3.63 -10.44
CA PHE A 341 -38.92 4.06 -11.20
C PHE A 341 -39.31 4.82 -12.47
N GLN A 342 -40.33 4.38 -13.21
CA GLN A 342 -40.86 5.08 -14.38
C GLN A 342 -41.47 6.42 -14.00
N MET A 343 -42.24 6.47 -12.90
CA MET A 343 -42.78 7.72 -12.38
C MET A 343 -41.65 8.70 -12.03
N ALA A 344 -40.59 8.23 -11.37
CA ALA A 344 -39.43 9.06 -11.06
C ALA A 344 -38.79 9.65 -12.33
N LEU A 345 -38.58 8.84 -13.38
CA LEU A 345 -38.03 9.30 -14.67
C LEU A 345 -38.98 10.21 -15.47
N GLN A 346 -40.28 10.17 -15.21
CA GLN A 346 -41.24 11.07 -15.84
C GLN A 346 -41.21 12.47 -15.22
N PHE A 347 -40.96 12.55 -13.92
CA PHE A 347 -41.07 13.79 -13.16
C PHE A 347 -39.72 14.37 -12.71
N ASP A 348 -38.59 13.67 -12.90
CA ASP A 348 -37.25 14.11 -12.48
C ASP A 348 -36.84 15.51 -12.97
N HIS A 349 -37.11 15.84 -14.23
CA HIS A 349 -36.80 17.15 -14.82
C HIS A 349 -37.55 18.30 -14.14
N SER A 350 -38.80 18.05 -13.76
CA SER A 350 -39.66 19.02 -13.08
C SER A 350 -39.34 19.10 -11.59
N ALA A 351 -39.09 17.95 -10.96
CA ALA A 351 -38.74 17.84 -9.55
C ALA A 351 -37.40 18.53 -9.22
N THR A 352 -36.49 18.61 -10.18
CA THR A 352 -35.18 19.30 -10.03
C THR A 352 -35.26 20.81 -10.20
N LEU A 353 -36.37 21.37 -10.72
CA LEU A 353 -36.51 22.81 -11.02
C LEU A 353 -36.10 23.76 -9.88
N PRO A 354 -36.41 23.49 -8.59
CA PRO A 354 -36.02 24.37 -7.49
C PRO A 354 -34.50 24.46 -7.26
N PHE A 355 -33.74 23.50 -7.79
CA PHE A 355 -32.29 23.35 -7.56
C PHE A 355 -31.44 23.74 -8.78
N VAL A 356 -32.08 24.21 -9.85
CA VAL A 356 -31.45 24.48 -11.14
C VAL A 356 -30.95 25.92 -11.22
N SER A 357 -29.69 26.06 -11.61
CA SER A 357 -29.03 27.31 -11.94
C SER A 357 -28.78 27.40 -13.46
N LYS A 358 -28.81 28.63 -13.98
CA LYS A 358 -28.42 28.95 -15.37
C LYS A 358 -27.07 29.67 -15.45
N LYS A 359 -26.28 29.66 -14.37
CA LYS A 359 -24.91 30.21 -14.36
C LYS A 359 -24.01 29.43 -15.32
N PRO A 360 -22.81 29.93 -15.66
CA PRO A 360 -21.83 29.14 -16.41
C PRO A 360 -21.47 27.86 -15.64
N THR A 361 -21.26 26.76 -16.36
CA THR A 361 -20.85 25.49 -15.77
C THR A 361 -19.39 25.52 -15.35
N THR A 362 -19.07 24.84 -14.28
CA THR A 362 -17.70 24.66 -13.77
C THR A 362 -16.92 23.56 -14.50
N VAL A 363 -17.58 22.77 -15.35
CA VAL A 363 -17.01 21.59 -16.02
C VAL A 363 -17.27 21.64 -17.53
N ASP A 364 -16.22 21.36 -18.32
CA ASP A 364 -16.32 21.19 -19.77
C ASP A 364 -17.08 19.88 -20.11
N ASN A 365 -17.90 19.91 -21.16
CA ASN A 365 -18.73 18.78 -21.61
C ASN A 365 -19.85 18.34 -20.65
N LEU A 366 -20.33 19.21 -19.76
CA LEU A 366 -21.52 18.91 -18.96
C LEU A 366 -22.78 18.96 -19.83
N TYR A 367 -23.49 17.83 -19.96
CA TYR A 367 -24.80 17.78 -20.61
C TYR A 367 -25.80 18.68 -19.87
N ASN A 368 -26.26 19.72 -20.56
CA ASN A 368 -27.03 20.81 -19.96
C ASN A 368 -28.44 20.86 -20.58
N HIS A 369 -29.41 20.26 -19.90
CA HIS A 369 -30.82 20.26 -20.31
C HIS A 369 -31.57 21.44 -19.67
N GLN A 370 -31.26 22.67 -20.09
CA GLN A 370 -31.88 23.91 -19.59
C GLN A 370 -31.50 24.27 -18.14
N GLY A 371 -30.23 24.12 -17.82
CA GLY A 371 -29.58 24.45 -16.55
C GLY A 371 -28.85 23.25 -15.94
N HIS A 372 -28.21 23.48 -14.80
CA HIS A 372 -27.51 22.46 -14.02
C HIS A 372 -27.85 22.62 -12.54
N ILE A 373 -27.65 21.57 -11.76
CA ILE A 373 -27.94 21.56 -10.33
C ILE A 373 -26.67 22.02 -9.58
N THR A 374 -26.73 23.19 -8.92
CA THR A 374 -25.59 23.74 -8.15
C THR A 374 -25.70 23.47 -6.65
N HIS A 375 -26.89 23.14 -6.17
CA HIS A 375 -27.15 22.88 -4.75
C HIS A 375 -28.13 21.72 -4.63
N ALA A 376 -27.67 20.60 -4.11
CA ALA A 376 -28.52 19.46 -3.80
C ALA A 376 -28.60 19.25 -2.27
N PRO A 377 -29.74 18.76 -1.76
CA PRO A 377 -29.89 18.48 -0.33
C PRO A 377 -29.20 17.17 0.08
N SER A 378 -28.95 17.03 1.39
CA SER A 378 -28.53 15.77 2.02
C SER A 378 -27.30 15.13 1.34
N MET A 379 -27.33 13.82 1.05
CA MET A 379 -26.19 13.07 0.48
C MET A 379 -25.70 13.62 -0.86
N ALA A 380 -26.59 14.23 -1.65
CA ALA A 380 -26.22 14.83 -2.93
C ALA A 380 -25.47 16.16 -2.77
N LYS A 381 -25.55 16.80 -1.59
CA LYS A 381 -24.84 18.04 -1.29
C LYS A 381 -23.34 17.90 -1.50
N GLY A 382 -22.75 16.80 -1.03
CA GLY A 382 -21.30 16.57 -1.15
C GLY A 382 -20.80 16.54 -2.59
N TRP A 383 -21.65 16.19 -3.57
CA TRP A 383 -21.32 16.33 -4.99
C TRP A 383 -21.39 17.80 -5.42
N THR A 384 -22.51 18.46 -5.14
CA THR A 384 -22.77 19.84 -5.59
C THR A 384 -21.90 20.90 -4.92
N ASP A 385 -21.32 20.59 -3.75
CA ASP A 385 -20.35 21.45 -3.07
C ASP A 385 -19.03 21.59 -3.87
N VAL A 386 -18.73 20.64 -4.76
CA VAL A 386 -17.45 20.60 -5.50
C VAL A 386 -17.67 20.68 -7.02
N ARG A 387 -18.80 20.20 -7.53
CA ARG A 387 -19.09 20.15 -8.97
C ARG A 387 -20.57 20.31 -9.27
N ASP A 388 -20.89 20.99 -10.37
CA ASP A 388 -22.27 21.03 -10.88
C ASP A 388 -22.75 19.63 -11.28
N ALA A 389 -24.02 19.31 -11.03
CA ALA A 389 -24.65 18.08 -11.49
C ALA A 389 -25.52 18.35 -12.75
N PRO A 390 -25.49 17.44 -13.75
CA PRO A 390 -26.30 17.60 -14.95
C PRO A 390 -27.78 17.54 -14.58
N ARG A 391 -28.58 18.45 -15.15
CA ARG A 391 -30.04 18.38 -15.02
C ARG A 391 -30.57 17.23 -15.89
N PRO A 392 -31.49 16.39 -15.41
CA PRO A 392 -32.12 15.37 -16.25
C PRO A 392 -32.79 15.98 -17.49
N PRO A 393 -32.79 15.31 -18.66
CA PRO A 393 -33.56 15.75 -19.83
C PRO A 393 -35.06 15.73 -19.53
N LYS A 394 -35.85 16.47 -20.32
CA LYS A 394 -37.31 16.32 -20.27
C LYS A 394 -37.68 14.87 -20.57
N HIS A 395 -38.77 14.37 -19.99
CA HIS A 395 -39.26 13.02 -20.28
C HIS A 395 -39.46 12.76 -21.80
N THR A 396 -39.79 13.79 -22.58
CA THR A 396 -39.92 13.71 -24.04
C THR A 396 -38.59 13.55 -24.79
N GLU A 397 -37.48 13.95 -24.16
CA GLU A 397 -36.12 14.01 -24.73
C GLU A 397 -35.18 13.00 -24.07
N ASN A 398 -35.68 12.15 -23.16
CA ASN A 398 -34.85 11.19 -22.47
C ASN A 398 -34.40 10.06 -23.41
N PHE A 399 -33.29 9.40 -23.04
CA PHE A 399 -32.70 8.34 -23.86
C PHE A 399 -33.68 7.21 -24.18
N ARG A 400 -34.56 6.82 -23.25
CA ARG A 400 -35.49 5.70 -23.46
C ARG A 400 -36.52 6.02 -24.55
N ARG A 401 -37.04 7.24 -24.56
CA ARG A 401 -38.01 7.67 -25.57
C ARG A 401 -37.33 7.90 -26.92
N TRP A 402 -36.19 8.57 -26.91
CA TRP A 402 -35.35 8.69 -28.09
C TRP A 402 -35.02 7.33 -28.71
N PHE A 403 -34.60 6.35 -27.89
CA PHE A 403 -34.26 5.00 -28.35
C PHE A 403 -35.48 4.27 -28.94
N LYS A 404 -36.65 4.37 -28.28
CA LYS A 404 -37.90 3.78 -28.78
C LYS A 404 -38.33 4.40 -30.12
N ASP A 405 -38.28 5.72 -30.23
CA ASP A 405 -38.64 6.43 -31.45
C ASP A 405 -37.65 6.11 -32.59
N HIS A 406 -36.37 5.97 -32.26
CA HIS A 406 -35.32 5.61 -33.22
C HIS A 406 -35.43 4.16 -33.72
N GLU A 407 -35.74 3.21 -32.84
CA GLU A 407 -36.01 1.82 -33.20
C GLU A 407 -37.27 1.71 -34.08
N ALA A 408 -38.34 2.45 -33.74
CA ALA A 408 -39.55 2.50 -34.56
C ALA A 408 -39.28 3.07 -35.96
N GLN A 409 -38.42 4.09 -36.07
CA GLN A 409 -37.99 4.65 -37.35
C GLN A 409 -37.16 3.65 -38.18
N LYS A 410 -36.27 2.87 -37.55
CA LYS A 410 -35.49 1.82 -38.23
C LYS A 410 -36.36 0.65 -38.69
N GLY A 411 -37.34 0.24 -37.88
CA GLY A 411 -38.32 -0.78 -38.25
C GLY A 411 -39.17 -0.34 -39.45
N ALA A 412 -39.70 0.89 -39.40
CA ALA A 412 -40.47 1.46 -40.51
C ALA A 412 -39.64 1.58 -41.81
N SER A 413 -38.34 1.88 -41.72
CA SER A 413 -37.48 1.93 -42.92
C SER A 413 -37.13 0.56 -43.52
N ASN A 414 -37.30 -0.53 -42.77
CA ASN A 414 -37.05 -1.90 -43.25
C ASN A 414 -38.32 -2.55 -43.85
N ASP A 415 -39.52 -2.06 -43.50
CA ASP A 415 -40.79 -2.53 -44.09
C ASP A 415 -41.14 -1.82 -45.41
N ASP A 416 -40.41 -0.75 -45.76
CA ASP A 416 -40.53 0.02 -47.01
C ASP A 416 -39.48 -0.40 -48.09
N GLN A 417 -38.76 -1.50 -47.90
CA GLN A 417 -37.91 -2.19 -48.91
C GLN A 417 -38.47 -3.57 -49.22
#